data_AF-A0A972P503-F1
#
_entry.id   AF-A0A972P503-F1
#
_cell.length_a   1.000
_cell.length_b   1.000
_cell.length_c   1.000
_cell.angle_alpha   90.00
_cell.angle_beta   90.00
_cell.angle_gamma   90.00
#
_symmetry.space_group_name_H-M   'P 1'
#
loop_
_entity.id
_entity.type
_entity.pdbx_description
1 polymer ?
#
loop_
_entity_poly.entity_id
_entity_poly.type
_entity_poly.pdbx_seq_one_letter_code
_entity_poly.pdbx_strand_id
1 'polypeptide(L)'
;MKRQELPDYKEKQRILHLDRTDPAALSALGDRYLAAGRIADAVECFGRGNDADRLRAILARAEEEGDVQFFLQAVKALGREATGEEWNRLGEQALRRGRLTFARHAFEKSGNAEGLRLVHEAVRAIADGGGVS
;
A
#
# COMPACT_ATOMS: atom_id res chain seq x y z
N MET A 1 8.74 -30.04 3.26
CA MET A 1 9.26 -28.87 2.51
C MET A 1 10.00 -27.97 3.49
N LYS A 2 11.29 -27.62 3.22
CA LYS A 2 11.98 -26.62 4.04
C LYS A 2 11.26 -25.30 3.85
N ARG A 3 10.73 -24.72 4.94
CA ARG A 3 10.26 -23.34 4.97
C ARG A 3 11.48 -22.49 4.61
N GLN A 4 11.57 -22.02 3.37
CA GLN A 4 12.71 -21.20 2.97
C GLN A 4 12.61 -19.92 3.79
N GLU A 5 13.49 -19.79 4.77
CA GLU A 5 13.55 -18.62 5.64
C GLU A 5 13.77 -17.38 4.76
N LEU A 6 12.99 -16.34 5.04
CA LEU A 6 13.16 -15.06 4.36
C LEU A 6 14.49 -14.46 4.81
N PRO A 7 15.23 -13.79 3.91
CA PRO A 7 16.44 -13.08 4.30
C PRO A 7 16.16 -12.13 5.47
N ASP A 8 17.10 -12.08 6.41
CA ASP A 8 17.07 -11.07 7.46
C ASP A 8 17.36 -9.66 6.88
N TYR A 9 17.32 -8.63 7.72
CA TYR A 9 17.54 -7.27 7.26
C TYR A 9 18.91 -7.07 6.58
N LYS A 10 19.98 -7.63 7.14
CA LYS A 10 21.35 -7.47 6.61
C LYS A 10 21.50 -8.21 5.29
N GLU A 11 20.99 -9.44 5.23
CA GLU A 11 21.01 -10.25 4.01
C GLU A 11 20.20 -9.59 2.90
N LYS A 12 19.02 -9.06 3.21
CA LYS A 12 18.19 -8.31 2.26
C LYS A 12 18.95 -7.11 1.69
N GLN A 13 19.56 -6.29 2.56
CA GLN A 13 20.31 -5.10 2.13
C GLN A 13 21.48 -5.47 1.22
N ARG A 14 22.17 -6.58 1.49
CA ARG A 14 23.23 -7.09 0.61
C ARG A 14 22.69 -7.50 -0.75
N ILE A 15 21.62 -8.28 -0.80
CA ILE A 15 20.97 -8.72 -2.04
C ILE A 15 20.49 -7.53 -2.88
N LEU A 16 19.89 -6.52 -2.25
CA LEU A 16 19.28 -5.39 -2.97
C LEU A 16 20.29 -4.34 -3.46
N HIS A 17 21.45 -4.21 -2.81
CA HIS A 17 22.33 -3.06 -3.02
C HIS A 17 23.79 -3.41 -3.29
N LEU A 18 24.28 -4.54 -2.77
CA LEU A 18 25.69 -4.92 -2.88
C LEU A 18 25.90 -5.99 -3.96
N ASP A 19 24.95 -6.91 -4.08
CA ASP A 19 25.01 -7.98 -5.07
C ASP A 19 24.49 -7.50 -6.43
N ARG A 20 25.08 -8.03 -7.51
CA ARG A 20 24.46 -7.99 -8.85
C ARG A 20 23.40 -9.09 -8.96
N THR A 21 22.37 -8.99 -8.13
CA THR A 21 21.26 -9.94 -8.17
C THR A 21 20.42 -9.72 -9.43
N ASP A 22 20.09 -10.82 -10.11
CA ASP A 22 19.26 -10.80 -11.29
C ASP A 22 17.85 -10.22 -10.99
N PRO A 23 17.27 -9.38 -11.87
CA PRO A 23 15.95 -8.80 -11.66
C PRO A 23 14.83 -9.83 -11.41
N ALA A 24 14.86 -10.99 -12.09
CA ALA A 24 13.87 -12.03 -11.88
C ALA A 24 14.03 -12.71 -10.51
N ALA A 25 15.26 -12.85 -10.01
CA ALA A 25 15.51 -13.34 -8.66
C ALA A 25 15.03 -12.35 -7.59
N LEU A 26 15.15 -11.04 -7.83
CA LEU A 26 14.57 -10.00 -6.97
C LEU A 26 13.04 -10.06 -6.98
N SER A 27 12.40 -10.23 -8.15
CA SER A 27 10.95 -10.40 -8.22
C SER A 27 10.47 -11.65 -7.46
N ALA A 28 11.13 -12.79 -7.63
CA ALA A 28 10.81 -14.01 -6.88
C ALA A 28 10.97 -13.84 -5.37
N LEU A 29 11.98 -13.07 -4.92
CA LEU A 29 12.13 -12.71 -3.51
C LEU A 29 11.00 -11.78 -3.04
N GLY A 30 10.59 -10.83 -3.87
CA GLY A 30 9.42 -9.98 -3.62
C GLY A 30 8.14 -10.77 -3.42
N ASP A 31 7.89 -11.78 -4.27
CA ASP A 31 6.75 -12.69 -4.13
C ASP A 31 6.77 -13.44 -2.78
N ARG A 32 7.95 -13.87 -2.33
CA ARG A 32 8.11 -14.52 -1.01
C ARG A 32 7.82 -13.56 0.15
N TYR A 33 8.27 -12.31 0.07
CA TYR A 33 7.94 -11.29 1.07
C TYR A 33 6.44 -10.96 1.08
N LEU A 34 5.83 -10.86 -0.10
CA LEU A 34 4.40 -10.60 -0.24
C LEU A 34 3.56 -11.73 0.37
N ALA A 35 3.92 -12.99 0.11
CA ALA A 35 3.27 -14.17 0.69
C ALA A 35 3.39 -14.23 2.23
N ALA A 36 4.42 -13.59 2.80
CA ALA A 36 4.60 -13.46 4.25
C ALA A 36 3.98 -12.19 4.85
N GLY A 37 3.23 -11.40 4.06
CA GLY A 37 2.63 -10.14 4.51
C GLY A 37 3.63 -8.98 4.68
N ARG A 38 4.89 -9.16 4.29
CA ARG A 38 5.95 -8.14 4.36
C ARG A 38 5.92 -7.25 3.11
N ILE A 39 4.84 -6.50 2.95
CA ILE A 39 4.53 -5.77 1.71
C ILE A 39 5.59 -4.71 1.37
N ALA A 40 6.09 -3.96 2.36
CA ALA A 40 7.14 -2.96 2.13
C ALA A 40 8.42 -3.59 1.54
N ASP A 41 8.83 -4.75 2.07
CA ASP A 41 9.98 -5.49 1.56
C ASP A 41 9.72 -6.03 0.15
N ALA A 42 8.49 -6.47 -0.12
CA ALA A 42 8.08 -6.93 -1.44
C ALA A 42 8.16 -5.80 -2.49
N VAL A 43 7.59 -4.63 -2.18
CA VAL A 43 7.64 -3.44 -3.04
C VAL A 43 9.07 -3.01 -3.33
N GLU A 44 9.96 -3.04 -2.34
CA GLU A 44 11.38 -2.73 -2.53
C GLU A 44 12.05 -3.73 -3.51
N CYS A 45 11.77 -5.03 -3.37
CA CYS A 45 12.26 -6.06 -4.27
C CYS A 45 11.74 -5.87 -5.70
N PHE A 46 10.43 -5.64 -5.88
CA PHE A 46 9.83 -5.42 -7.19
C PHE A 46 10.33 -4.15 -7.85
N GLY A 47 10.48 -3.06 -7.09
CA GLY A 47 11.07 -1.82 -7.59
C GLY A 47 12.51 -2.01 -8.06
N ARG A 48 13.35 -2.73 -7.29
CA ARG A 48 14.72 -3.05 -7.70
C ARG A 48 14.79 -4.04 -8.87
N GLY A 49 13.83 -4.96 -8.97
CA GLY A 49 13.69 -5.89 -10.08
C GLY A 49 13.02 -5.30 -11.32
N ASN A 50 12.63 -4.02 -11.32
CA ASN A 50 11.83 -3.37 -12.38
C ASN A 50 10.54 -4.14 -12.74
N ASP A 51 9.93 -4.82 -11.76
CA ASP A 51 8.71 -5.61 -11.96
C ASP A 51 7.46 -4.72 -11.82
N ALA A 52 7.19 -3.96 -12.88
CA ALA A 52 6.07 -3.03 -12.92
C ALA A 52 4.71 -3.73 -12.81
N ASP A 53 4.58 -4.97 -13.27
CA ASP A 53 3.31 -5.70 -13.22
C ASP A 53 2.98 -6.14 -11.80
N ARG A 54 3.97 -6.61 -11.03
CA ARG A 54 3.80 -6.89 -9.60
C ARG A 54 3.47 -5.62 -8.81
N LEU A 55 4.13 -4.51 -9.12
CA LEU A 55 3.82 -3.22 -8.48
C LEU A 55 2.39 -2.75 -8.80
N ARG A 56 1.92 -2.90 -10.05
CA ARG A 56 0.53 -2.60 -10.43
C ARG A 56 -0.49 -3.50 -9.73
N ALA A 57 -0.17 -4.78 -9.51
CA ALA A 57 -1.04 -5.68 -8.76
C ALA A 57 -1.17 -5.26 -7.29
N ILE A 58 -0.06 -4.84 -6.65
CA ILE A 58 -0.09 -4.27 -5.29
C ILE A 58 -0.89 -2.98 -5.26
N LEU A 59 -0.70 -2.10 -6.26
CA LEU A 59 -1.43 -0.86 -6.38
C LEU A 59 -2.95 -1.10 -6.44
N ALA A 60 -3.40 -1.97 -7.33
CA ALA A 60 -4.82 -2.31 -7.49
C ALA A 60 -5.42 -2.89 -6.20
N ARG A 61 -4.68 -3.77 -5.52
CA ARG A 61 -5.10 -4.31 -4.22
C ARG A 61 -5.21 -3.21 -3.16
N ALA A 62 -4.24 -2.31 -3.10
CA ALA A 62 -4.25 -1.21 -2.14
C ALA A 62 -5.42 -0.25 -2.39
N GLU A 63 -5.76 0.03 -3.65
CA GLU A 63 -6.98 0.78 -4.01
C GLU A 63 -8.22 0.06 -3.50
N GLU A 64 -8.39 -1.23 -3.79
CA GLU A 64 -9.55 -2.03 -3.37
C GLU A 64 -9.72 -2.10 -1.84
N GLU A 65 -8.60 -2.19 -1.12
CA GLU A 65 -8.57 -2.26 0.35
C GLU A 65 -8.65 -0.87 1.02
N GLY A 66 -8.57 0.21 0.25
CA GLY A 66 -8.48 1.57 0.79
C GLY A 66 -7.21 1.79 1.62
N ASP A 67 -6.10 1.13 1.26
CA ASP A 67 -4.82 1.19 1.97
C ASP A 67 -3.91 2.27 1.37
N VAL A 68 -3.98 3.47 1.97
CA VAL A 68 -3.17 4.61 1.54
C VAL A 68 -1.67 4.34 1.64
N GLN A 69 -1.23 3.58 2.64
CA GLN A 69 0.18 3.34 2.85
C GLN A 69 0.75 2.45 1.75
N PHE A 70 0.09 1.33 1.44
CA PHE A 70 0.53 0.43 0.38
C PHE A 70 0.40 1.04 -1.00
N PHE A 71 -0.68 1.80 -1.23
CA PHE A 71 -0.88 2.53 -2.47
C PHE A 71 0.30 3.48 -2.75
N LEU A 72 0.68 4.30 -1.77
CA LEU A 72 1.82 5.22 -1.91
C LEU A 72 3.16 4.52 -2.13
N GLN A 73 3.39 3.39 -1.46
CA GLN A 73 4.62 2.62 -1.65
C GLN A 73 4.72 2.10 -3.11
N ALA A 74 3.63 1.56 -3.65
CA ALA A 74 3.59 1.08 -5.03
C ALA A 74 3.72 2.21 -6.06
N VAL A 75 3.01 3.33 -5.87
CA VAL A 75 3.09 4.53 -6.73
C VAL A 75 4.53 5.06 -6.79
N LYS A 76 5.20 5.17 -5.63
CA LYS A 76 6.59 5.61 -5.54
C LYS A 76 7.55 4.64 -6.24
N ALA A 77 7.37 3.33 -6.03
CA ALA A 77 8.20 2.32 -6.69
C ALA A 77 8.02 2.29 -8.22
N LEU A 78 6.84 2.66 -8.70
CA LEU A 78 6.56 2.87 -10.13
C LEU A 78 7.12 4.20 -10.68
N GLY A 79 7.71 5.04 -9.84
CA GLY A 79 8.31 6.32 -10.25
C GLY A 79 7.29 7.35 -10.73
N ARG A 80 6.04 7.28 -10.25
CA ARG A 80 4.96 8.21 -10.64
C ARG A 80 4.33 8.87 -9.42
N GLU A 81 3.45 9.84 -9.68
CA GLU A 81 2.57 10.42 -8.69
C GLU A 81 1.12 9.92 -8.88
N ALA A 82 0.37 9.90 -7.79
CA ALA A 82 -1.03 9.53 -7.79
C ALA A 82 -1.91 10.68 -8.28
N THR A 83 -2.88 10.37 -9.14
CA THR A 83 -3.82 11.37 -9.68
C THR A 83 -4.93 11.69 -8.68
N GLY A 84 -5.60 12.83 -8.88
CA GLY A 84 -6.77 13.19 -8.07
C GLY A 84 -7.90 12.15 -8.12
N GLU A 85 -8.08 11.49 -9.28
CA GLU A 85 -9.07 10.41 -9.41
C GLU A 85 -8.69 9.16 -8.62
N GLU A 86 -7.41 8.76 -8.62
CA GLU A 86 -6.93 7.64 -7.81
C GLU A 86 -7.09 7.94 -6.33
N TRP A 87 -6.75 9.15 -5.90
CA TRP A 87 -6.98 9.61 -4.53
C TRP A 87 -8.46 9.55 -4.15
N ASN A 88 -9.37 9.96 -5.05
CA ASN A 88 -10.80 9.85 -4.82
C ASN A 88 -11.25 8.39 -4.63
N ARG A 89 -10.89 7.50 -5.57
CA ARG A 89 -11.27 6.07 -5.47
C ARG A 89 -10.73 5.43 -4.19
N LEU A 90 -9.48 5.72 -3.84
CA LEU A 90 -8.84 5.22 -2.63
C LEU A 90 -9.55 5.73 -1.36
N GLY A 91 -9.92 7.01 -1.33
CA GLY A 91 -10.66 7.61 -0.23
C GLY A 91 -12.05 7.01 -0.05
N GLU A 92 -12.77 6.78 -1.14
CA GLU A 92 -14.06 6.12 -1.14
C GLU A 92 -13.99 4.67 -0.61
N GLN A 93 -12.99 3.90 -1.04
CA GLN A 93 -12.80 2.52 -0.56
C GLN A 93 -12.42 2.51 0.93
N ALA A 94 -11.54 3.41 1.35
CA ALA A 94 -11.16 3.56 2.75
C ALA A 94 -12.37 3.94 3.61
N LEU A 95 -13.22 4.87 3.15
CA LEU A 95 -14.43 5.28 3.85
C LEU A 95 -15.43 4.12 3.99
N ARG A 96 -15.71 3.40 2.90
CA ARG A 96 -16.59 2.21 2.90
C ARG A 96 -16.16 1.14 3.89
N ARG A 97 -14.85 1.01 4.10
CA ARG A 97 -14.25 0.04 5.03
C ARG A 97 -14.05 0.58 6.45
N GLY A 98 -14.53 1.80 6.75
CA GLY A 98 -14.38 2.43 8.07
C GLY A 98 -12.95 2.88 8.40
N ARG A 99 -12.04 2.93 7.41
CA ARG A 99 -10.65 3.38 7.58
C ARG A 99 -10.56 4.91 7.51
N LEU A 100 -11.22 5.58 8.44
CA LEU A 100 -11.51 7.02 8.35
C LEU A 100 -10.27 7.91 8.26
N THR A 101 -9.16 7.55 8.91
CA THR A 101 -7.88 8.30 8.77
C THR A 101 -7.33 8.23 7.34
N PHE A 102 -7.44 7.07 6.67
CA PHE A 102 -7.00 6.91 5.29
C PHE A 102 -7.96 7.59 4.31
N ALA A 103 -9.26 7.47 4.55
CA ALA A 103 -10.27 8.18 3.77
C ALA A 103 -10.04 9.69 3.79
N ARG A 104 -9.83 10.27 4.98
CA ARG A 104 -9.52 11.69 5.14
C ARG A 104 -8.28 12.09 4.35
N HIS A 105 -7.17 11.37 4.53
CA HIS A 105 -5.92 11.69 3.85
C HIS A 105 -6.07 11.67 2.33
N ALA A 106 -6.78 10.67 1.80
CA ALA A 106 -6.99 10.55 0.37
C ALA A 106 -7.86 11.69 -0.18
N PHE A 107 -8.94 12.07 0.51
CA PHE A 107 -9.79 13.19 0.10
C PHE A 107 -9.12 14.56 0.26
N GLU A 108 -8.23 14.74 1.24
CA GLU A 108 -7.36 15.94 1.34
C GLU A 108 -6.46 16.04 0.10
N LYS A 109 -5.87 14.92 -0.34
CA LYS A 109 -4.98 14.88 -1.52
C LYS A 109 -5.71 15.11 -2.83
N SER A 110 -6.96 14.67 -2.96
CA SER A 110 -7.77 14.93 -4.16
C SER A 110 -8.50 16.27 -4.14
N GLY A 111 -8.56 16.97 -3.00
CA GLY A 111 -9.37 18.18 -2.84
C GLY A 111 -10.88 17.91 -2.78
N ASN A 112 -11.30 16.68 -2.43
CA ASN A 112 -12.70 16.29 -2.42
C ASN A 112 -13.41 16.72 -1.13
N ALA A 113 -13.98 17.92 -1.17
CA ALA A 113 -14.70 18.50 -0.04
C ALA A 113 -15.88 17.66 0.45
N GLU A 114 -16.61 17.01 -0.46
CA GLU A 114 -17.75 16.16 -0.10
C GLU A 114 -17.28 14.89 0.62
N GLY A 115 -16.21 14.25 0.11
CA GLY A 115 -15.59 13.11 0.77
C GLY A 115 -15.13 13.44 2.20
N LEU A 116 -14.56 14.63 2.41
CA LEU A 116 -14.16 15.11 3.75
C LEU A 116 -15.37 15.33 4.66
N ARG A 117 -16.48 15.87 4.14
CA ARG A 117 -17.74 16.01 4.90
C ARG A 117 -18.26 14.64 5.35
N LEU A 118 -18.29 13.66 4.47
CA LEU A 118 -18.73 12.29 4.79
C LEU A 118 -17.83 11.63 5.84
N VAL A 119 -16.52 11.84 5.77
CA VAL A 119 -15.60 11.36 6.81
C VAL A 119 -15.92 11.99 8.17
N HIS A 120 -16.16 13.31 8.23
CA HIS A 120 -16.52 13.97 9.49
C HIS A 120 -17.83 13.43 10.08
N GLU A 121 -18.84 13.18 9.24
CA GLU A 121 -20.10 12.57 9.67
C GLU A 121 -19.90 11.16 10.21
N ALA A 122 -19.10 10.34 9.54
CA ALA A 122 -18.76 9.00 9.99
C ALA A 122 -18.01 9.01 11.34
N VAL A 123 -17.07 9.94 11.54
CA VAL A 123 -16.35 10.10 12.81
C VAL A 123 -17.32 10.47 13.94
N ARG A 124 -18.24 11.43 13.70
CA ARG A 124 -19.24 11.84 14.69
C ARG A 124 -20.17 10.69 15.05
N ALA A 125 -20.69 9.97 14.06
CA ALA A 125 -21.57 8.83 14.29
C ALA A 125 -20.92 7.74 15.16
N ILE A 126 -19.61 7.48 14.99
CA ILE A 126 -18.87 6.53 15.84
C ILE A 126 -18.73 7.06 17.27
N ALA A 127 -18.44 8.36 17.44
CA ALA A 127 -18.34 8.96 18.77
C ALA A 127 -19.68 8.95 19.53
N ASP A 128 -20.77 9.25 18.84
CA ASP A 128 -22.12 9.28 19.42
C ASP A 128 -22.67 7.87 19.68
N GLY A 129 -22.31 6.89 18.84
CA GLY A 129 -22.70 5.49 19.00
C GLY A 129 -21.87 4.70 20.03
N GLY A 130 -20.69 5.20 20.42
CA GLY A 130 -19.84 4.61 21.46
C GLY A 130 -20.22 5.00 22.89
N GLY A 131 -21.26 5.83 23.07
CA GLY A 131 -21.72 6.36 24.36
C GLY A 131 -22.72 5.49 25.13
N VAL A 132 -22.83 4.19 24.83
CA VAL A 132 -23.62 3.24 25.63
C VAL A 132 -22.84 1.93 25.81
N SER A 133 -22.16 1.83 26.95
CA SER A 133 -21.85 0.58 27.65
C SER A 133 -21.75 0.89 29.13
#